data_AF-A0A1L4D2B1-F1
#
_entry.id   AF-A0A1L4D2B1-F1
#
_cell.length_a   1.000
_cell.length_b   1.000
_cell.length_c   1.000
_cell.angle_alpha   90.00
_cell.angle_beta   90.00
_cell.angle_gamma   90.00
#
_symmetry.space_group_name_H-M   'P 1'
#
loop_
_entity.id
_entity.type
_entity.pdbx_description
1 polymer ?
#
loop_
_entity_poly.entity_id
_entity_poly.type
_entity_poly.pdbx_seq_one_letter_code
_entity_poly.pdbx_strand_id
1 'polypeptide(L)'
;MPIIIRNILIIFFILPSFFISCGRNFDNKEGIISQNKNKNESNFAKIKPAISKDKIIFPDDISKYEKKSGKIGGQKAKEDVTGIYSINLNGKNYTLLFKQGRNDGENIAELIASRLYDAFLAEHGAHVILAKRHNTIVTQNFVTNDLHTEIFIGSVFFDEFREIFKILNLNDRPKIIPKDKMASFVKTFYSSNLGEVLAASLWLGDYDIHIGNIGIAKVANKADLKYGYKYDFVKIDHGWSFAYLQNQMNYKSTPWGVIKALALSRPTSHFNDYDIEDFLRNKNGSFRKKIDNLKYINKDTIRRVLTESFNELNKYYNPIAYKSFAQWIGYSENQEVNSEKIINYLTEKLYNRAQNGLID
;
A
#
# COMPACT_ATOMS: atom_id res chain seq x y z
N MET A 1 29.45 -45.99 20.88
CA MET A 1 28.02 -45.76 21.22
C MET A 1 27.33 -45.20 20.00
N PRO A 2 26.47 -45.96 19.30
CA PRO A 2 25.70 -45.44 18.18
C PRO A 2 24.36 -44.87 18.67
N ILE A 3 23.98 -43.71 18.15
CA ILE A 3 22.69 -43.08 18.41
C ILE A 3 21.68 -43.60 17.39
N ILE A 4 20.57 -44.12 17.93
CA ILE A 4 19.45 -44.76 17.25
C ILE A 4 18.60 -43.70 16.53
N ILE A 5 18.35 -43.94 15.23
CA ILE A 5 17.36 -43.20 14.42
C ILE A 5 15.96 -43.72 14.80
N ARG A 6 15.07 -42.82 15.27
CA ARG A 6 13.65 -43.12 15.52
C ARG A 6 12.80 -42.72 14.32
N ASN A 7 12.15 -43.73 13.73
CA ASN A 7 11.07 -43.64 12.77
C ASN A 7 9.87 -42.86 13.36
N ILE A 8 9.31 -41.91 12.61
CA ILE A 8 7.96 -41.38 12.86
C ILE A 8 7.06 -41.83 11.71
N LEU A 9 6.03 -42.56 12.10
CA LEU A 9 4.98 -43.18 11.32
C LEU A 9 4.02 -42.12 10.77
N ILE A 10 3.81 -42.10 9.45
CA ILE A 10 2.81 -41.27 8.76
C ILE A 10 1.53 -42.10 8.67
N ILE A 11 0.44 -41.63 9.27
CA ILE A 11 -0.91 -42.21 9.11
C ILE A 11 -1.71 -41.30 8.18
N PHE A 12 -2.13 -41.87 7.05
CA PHE A 12 -3.10 -41.30 6.11
C PHE A 12 -4.52 -41.47 6.66
N PHE A 13 -5.33 -40.41 6.62
CA PHE A 13 -6.79 -40.53 6.70
C PHE A 13 -7.40 -40.28 5.31
N ILE A 14 -8.00 -41.34 4.78
CA ILE A 14 -8.93 -41.34 3.65
C ILE A 14 -10.33 -41.16 4.25
N LEU A 15 -11.13 -40.24 3.71
CA LEU A 15 -12.59 -40.27 3.88
C LEU A 15 -13.29 -40.04 2.53
N PRO A 16 -14.35 -40.82 2.22
CA PRO A 16 -14.99 -40.84 0.92
C PRO A 16 -16.16 -39.86 0.80
N SER A 17 -16.40 -39.44 -0.44
CA SER A 17 -17.57 -38.72 -0.93
C SER A 17 -18.81 -39.62 -0.94
N PHE A 18 -19.98 -39.08 -0.59
CA PHE A 18 -21.29 -39.58 -1.04
C PHE A 18 -22.26 -38.45 -1.38
N PHE A 19 -22.85 -38.55 -2.57
CA PHE A 19 -23.93 -37.76 -3.17
C PHE A 19 -25.29 -38.40 -2.88
N ILE A 20 -26.33 -37.63 -2.54
CA ILE A 20 -27.79 -37.83 -2.83
C ILE A 20 -28.43 -36.42 -2.71
N SER A 21 -28.85 -35.68 -3.74
CA SER A 21 -29.99 -35.78 -4.69
C SER A 21 -31.39 -35.87 -4.06
N CYS A 22 -32.19 -34.78 -4.12
CA CYS A 22 -33.55 -34.73 -4.70
C CYS A 22 -34.31 -33.46 -4.29
N GLY A 23 -35.14 -32.94 -5.21
CA GLY A 23 -36.32 -32.14 -4.85
C GLY A 23 -36.45 -30.76 -5.49
N ARG A 24 -36.93 -30.71 -6.74
CA ARG A 24 -37.53 -29.52 -7.35
C ARG A 24 -38.89 -29.22 -6.69
N ASN A 25 -39.23 -27.94 -6.54
CA ASN A 25 -40.54 -27.43 -6.93
C ASN A 25 -40.41 -25.94 -7.28
N PHE A 26 -40.69 -25.65 -8.55
CA PHE A 26 -40.86 -24.32 -9.10
C PHE A 26 -42.35 -24.02 -9.09
N ASP A 27 -42.76 -22.92 -8.46
CA ASP A 27 -44.03 -22.28 -8.76
C ASP A 27 -43.78 -20.88 -9.27
N ASN A 28 -44.28 -20.66 -10.49
CA ASN A 28 -44.30 -19.42 -11.23
C ASN A 28 -45.19 -18.39 -10.53
N LYS A 29 -44.72 -17.15 -10.39
CA LYS A 29 -45.58 -15.98 -10.60
C LYS A 29 -44.81 -14.89 -11.34
N GLU A 30 -45.27 -14.65 -12.55
CA GLU A 30 -44.95 -13.51 -13.40
C GLU A 30 -45.32 -12.21 -12.69
N GLY A 31 -44.40 -11.25 -12.72
CA GLY A 31 -44.59 -9.90 -12.22
C GLY A 31 -43.81 -8.95 -13.11
N ILE A 32 -44.53 -8.39 -14.09
CA ILE A 32 -44.12 -7.35 -15.02
C ILE A 32 -43.52 -6.17 -14.25
N ILE A 33 -42.21 -5.90 -14.41
CA ILE A 33 -41.66 -4.55 -14.20
C ILE A 33 -40.77 -4.19 -15.38
N SER A 34 -41.20 -3.12 -16.02
CA SER A 34 -40.68 -2.49 -17.21
C SER A 34 -39.20 -2.11 -17.13
N GLN A 35 -38.59 -2.25 -18.30
CA GLN A 35 -37.37 -1.62 -18.77
C GLN A 35 -37.06 -0.26 -18.12
N ASN A 36 -35.96 -0.22 -17.36
CA ASN A 36 -35.12 0.97 -17.20
C ASN A 36 -33.67 0.52 -16.98
N LYS A 37 -33.17 -0.32 -17.88
CA LYS A 37 -31.74 -0.52 -18.11
C LYS A 37 -31.35 0.42 -19.24
N ASN A 38 -30.66 1.50 -18.90
CA ASN A 38 -29.66 2.23 -19.71
C ASN A 38 -29.57 3.68 -19.25
N LYS A 39 -28.78 3.94 -18.20
CA LYS A 39 -28.18 5.28 -17.97
C LYS A 39 -27.02 5.37 -16.96
N ASN A 40 -26.45 4.25 -16.49
CA ASN A 40 -25.30 4.27 -15.58
C ASN A 40 -23.97 3.78 -16.18
N GLU A 41 -23.95 3.39 -17.45
CA GLU A 41 -22.71 3.23 -18.22
C GLU A 41 -22.42 4.55 -18.93
N SER A 42 -21.54 5.42 -18.39
CA SER A 42 -20.75 6.40 -19.18
C SER A 42 -19.90 7.41 -18.39
N ASN A 43 -19.78 7.37 -17.05
CA ASN A 43 -18.94 8.36 -16.35
C ASN A 43 -17.55 7.88 -15.87
N PHE A 44 -17.23 6.58 -15.94
CA PHE A 44 -15.93 6.09 -15.46
C PHE A 44 -14.81 6.11 -16.53
N ALA A 45 -15.14 6.10 -17.82
CA ALA A 45 -14.14 6.12 -18.90
C ALA A 45 -13.46 7.49 -19.13
N LYS A 46 -13.79 8.53 -18.33
CA LYS A 46 -13.26 9.89 -18.46
C LYS A 46 -12.70 10.49 -17.16
N ILE A 47 -12.32 9.66 -16.18
CA ILE A 47 -11.49 10.18 -15.08
C ILE A 47 -10.08 10.35 -15.64
N LYS A 48 -9.81 11.50 -16.27
CA LYS A 48 -8.43 12.02 -16.31
C LYS A 48 -8.03 12.14 -14.85
N PRO A 49 -6.96 11.44 -14.39
CA PRO A 49 -6.46 11.68 -13.04
C PRO A 49 -6.22 13.19 -12.93
N ALA A 50 -6.87 13.80 -11.93
CA ALA A 50 -6.72 15.21 -11.67
C ALA A 50 -5.28 15.44 -11.21
N ILE A 51 -4.38 15.66 -12.16
CA ILE A 51 -3.07 16.25 -11.89
C ILE A 51 -3.39 17.68 -11.46
N SER A 52 -3.54 17.88 -10.16
CA SER A 52 -3.72 19.19 -9.55
C SER A 52 -2.62 20.11 -10.08
N LYS A 53 -3.01 21.23 -10.71
CA LYS A 53 -2.09 22.22 -11.27
C LYS A 53 -1.30 22.97 -10.19
N ASP A 54 -1.67 22.81 -8.92
CA ASP A 54 -1.00 23.42 -7.76
C ASP A 54 -0.22 22.37 -6.98
N LYS A 55 0.65 21.61 -7.65
CA LYS A 55 1.51 20.63 -6.97
C LYS A 55 2.57 21.39 -6.18
N ILE A 56 2.47 21.38 -4.86
CA ILE A 56 3.49 21.90 -3.95
C ILE A 56 4.83 21.24 -4.30
N ILE A 57 5.83 22.05 -4.63
CA ILE A 57 7.18 21.57 -4.93
C ILE A 57 7.99 21.63 -3.64
N PHE A 58 8.28 20.45 -3.09
CA PHE A 58 9.16 20.32 -1.95
C PHE A 58 10.62 20.38 -2.41
N PRO A 59 11.51 21.09 -1.70
CA PRO A 59 12.94 21.02 -1.97
C PRO A 59 13.49 19.61 -1.73
N ASP A 60 14.41 19.17 -2.58
CA ASP A 60 15.11 17.89 -2.45
C ASP A 60 16.32 17.95 -1.51
N ASP A 61 16.64 19.11 -0.94
CA ASP A 61 17.76 19.32 -0.02
C ASP A 61 17.25 19.38 1.42
N ILE A 62 17.60 18.39 2.25
CA ILE A 62 17.13 18.27 3.64
C ILE A 62 17.60 19.45 4.50
N SER A 63 18.73 20.10 4.17
CA SER A 63 19.22 21.26 4.92
C SER A 63 18.31 22.48 4.84
N LYS A 64 17.33 22.48 3.92
CA LYS A 64 16.30 23.53 3.82
C LYS A 64 15.14 23.34 4.79
N TYR A 65 15.12 22.25 5.55
CA TYR A 65 14.07 21.92 6.49
C TYR A 65 14.55 22.12 7.93
N GLU A 66 13.65 22.53 8.80
CA GLU A 66 13.94 22.66 10.23
C GLU A 66 13.70 21.32 10.94
N LYS A 67 14.73 20.74 11.56
CA LYS A 67 14.59 19.49 12.32
C LYS A 67 13.84 19.74 13.63
N LYS A 68 12.75 19.00 13.85
CA LYS A 68 11.92 19.08 15.07
C LYS A 68 12.23 17.99 16.08
N SER A 69 12.44 16.76 15.61
CA SER A 69 12.81 15.64 16.47
C SER A 69 13.54 14.55 15.70
N GLY A 70 14.24 13.67 16.41
CA GLY A 70 14.74 12.41 15.84
C GLY A 70 13.60 11.45 15.45
N LYS A 71 13.93 10.41 14.68
CA LYS A 71 12.99 9.32 14.38
C LYS A 71 12.89 8.40 15.59
N ILE A 72 11.67 8.11 16.03
CA ILE A 72 11.41 7.15 17.12
C ILE A 72 11.00 5.82 16.49
N GLY A 73 11.85 4.80 16.60
CA GLY A 73 11.60 3.43 16.12
C GLY A 73 11.84 3.18 14.62
N GLY A 74 11.84 1.90 14.22
CA GLY A 74 12.17 1.43 12.86
C GLY A 74 13.65 1.06 12.67
N GLN A 75 13.96 0.30 11.62
CA GLN A 75 15.28 -0.36 11.47
C GLN A 75 16.48 0.59 11.36
N LYS A 76 16.31 1.80 10.79
CA LYS A 76 17.37 2.82 10.65
C LYS A 76 17.07 4.15 11.35
N ALA A 77 16.51 4.10 12.56
CA ALA A 77 16.14 5.31 13.33
C ALA A 77 17.32 6.21 13.78
N LYS A 78 18.57 5.87 13.44
CA LYS A 78 19.78 6.42 14.08
C LYS A 78 20.67 7.29 13.19
N GLU A 79 20.32 7.48 11.92
CA GLU A 79 21.08 8.43 11.11
C GLU A 79 20.72 9.86 11.52
N ASP A 80 21.75 10.69 11.63
CA ASP A 80 21.73 12.10 12.03
C ASP A 80 20.78 12.97 11.17
N VAL A 81 20.48 12.53 9.95
CA VAL A 81 19.59 13.21 9.00
C VAL A 81 18.16 12.69 9.03
N THR A 82 17.90 11.57 9.69
CA THR A 82 16.53 11.05 9.85
C THR A 82 15.79 11.77 10.98
N GLY A 83 14.47 11.86 10.86
CA GLY A 83 13.64 12.48 11.88
C GLY A 83 12.43 13.21 11.33
N ILE A 84 11.77 13.94 12.21
CA ILE A 84 10.63 14.79 11.88
C ILE A 84 11.17 16.20 11.62
N TYR A 85 10.76 16.76 10.48
CA TYR A 85 11.16 18.06 10.01
C TYR A 85 9.95 18.90 9.65
N SER A 86 10.12 20.21 9.62
CA SER A 86 9.11 21.12 9.10
C SER A 86 9.66 22.09 8.06
N ILE A 87 8.80 22.55 7.17
CA ILE A 87 9.09 23.60 6.21
C ILE A 87 7.87 24.49 6.00
N ASN A 88 8.07 25.80 5.84
CA ASN A 88 7.03 26.71 5.38
C ASN A 88 7.12 26.86 3.87
N LEU A 89 6.06 26.49 3.15
CA LEU A 89 5.95 26.67 1.70
C LEU A 89 4.67 27.44 1.42
N ASN A 90 4.79 28.60 0.76
CA ASN A 90 3.67 29.46 0.38
C ASN A 90 2.75 29.82 1.57
N GLY A 91 3.34 30.07 2.75
CA GLY A 91 2.59 30.44 3.96
C GLY A 91 1.96 29.27 4.71
N LYS A 92 2.05 28.02 4.19
CA LYS A 92 1.62 26.82 4.90
C LYS A 92 2.82 26.07 5.49
N ASN A 93 2.71 25.68 6.75
CA ASN A 93 3.67 24.79 7.39
C ASN A 93 3.36 23.34 7.03
N TYR A 94 4.38 22.60 6.63
CA TYR A 94 4.32 21.16 6.37
C TYR A 94 5.24 20.44 7.33
N THR A 95 4.82 19.25 7.76
CA THR A 95 5.63 18.33 8.57
C THR A 95 5.97 17.11 7.73
N LEU A 96 7.23 16.68 7.75
CA LEU A 96 7.71 15.54 7.01
C LEU A 96 8.50 14.60 7.92
N LEU A 97 8.40 13.30 7.68
CA LEU A 97 9.32 12.31 8.21
C LEU A 97 10.36 11.98 7.15
N PHE A 98 11.62 12.36 7.39
CA PHE A 98 12.75 11.85 6.62
C PHE A 98 13.22 10.52 7.20
N LYS A 99 13.25 9.50 6.35
CA LYS A 99 13.69 8.15 6.68
C LYS A 99 14.48 7.53 5.53
N GLN A 100 15.12 6.40 5.80
CA GLN A 100 15.72 5.54 4.80
C GLN A 100 15.23 4.11 5.05
N GLY A 101 14.95 3.39 3.97
CA GLY A 101 14.64 1.97 3.97
C GLY A 101 15.88 1.11 4.24
N ARG A 102 15.67 -0.20 4.22
CA ARG A 102 16.71 -1.23 4.34
C ARG A 102 17.62 -1.25 3.13
N ASN A 103 17.05 -1.02 1.96
CA ASN A 103 17.71 -0.99 0.67
C ASN A 103 17.00 -0.03 -0.30
N ASP A 104 17.57 0.14 -1.49
CA ASP A 104 16.97 0.98 -2.52
C ASP A 104 15.61 0.46 -2.98
N GLY A 105 15.41 -0.86 -2.98
CA GLY A 105 14.13 -1.45 -3.34
C GLY A 105 12.96 -0.93 -2.51
N GLU A 106 13.12 -0.87 -1.18
CA GLU A 106 12.11 -0.31 -0.27
C GLU A 106 11.89 1.20 -0.50
N ASN A 107 12.97 1.97 -0.67
CA ASN A 107 12.88 3.41 -0.93
C ASN A 107 12.12 3.71 -2.24
N ILE A 108 12.47 2.98 -3.30
CA ILE A 108 11.83 3.09 -4.62
C ILE A 108 10.36 2.67 -4.54
N ALA A 109 10.06 1.58 -3.81
CA ALA A 109 8.69 1.12 -3.60
C ALA A 109 7.82 2.19 -2.93
N GLU A 110 8.35 2.86 -1.90
CA GLU A 110 7.62 3.90 -1.18
C GLU A 110 7.24 5.09 -2.07
N LEU A 111 8.18 5.57 -2.89
CA LEU A 111 7.91 6.64 -3.85
C LEU A 111 6.86 6.21 -4.88
N ILE A 112 7.08 5.08 -5.56
CA ILE A 112 6.18 4.61 -6.63
C ILE A 112 4.77 4.37 -6.08
N ALA A 113 4.65 3.74 -4.91
CA ALA A 113 3.36 3.50 -4.28
C ALA A 113 2.63 4.80 -3.96
N SER A 114 3.32 5.84 -3.46
CA SER A 114 2.70 7.15 -3.22
C SER A 114 2.09 7.74 -4.51
N ARG A 115 2.78 7.61 -5.65
CA ARG A 115 2.30 8.11 -6.95
C ARG A 115 1.08 7.33 -7.46
N LEU A 116 1.03 6.03 -7.17
CA LEU A 116 -0.14 5.20 -7.48
C LEU A 116 -1.32 5.51 -6.54
N TYR A 117 -1.07 5.81 -5.27
CA TYR A 117 -2.10 6.35 -4.38
C TYR A 117 -2.67 7.67 -4.92
N ASP A 118 -1.81 8.63 -5.29
CA ASP A 118 -2.24 9.90 -5.89
C ASP A 118 -3.13 9.69 -7.13
N ALA A 119 -2.81 8.70 -7.95
CA ALA A 119 -3.55 8.41 -9.19
C ALA A 119 -4.89 7.67 -8.97
N PHE A 120 -4.94 6.72 -8.02
CA PHE A 120 -6.06 5.76 -7.90
C PHE A 120 -6.87 5.89 -6.60
N LEU A 121 -6.34 6.62 -5.62
CA LEU A 121 -7.01 6.94 -4.35
C LEU A 121 -6.51 8.32 -3.85
N ALA A 122 -6.66 9.33 -4.71
CA ALA A 122 -6.13 10.68 -4.51
C ALA A 122 -6.42 11.23 -3.10
N GLU A 123 -5.44 11.90 -2.49
CA GLU A 123 -5.48 12.47 -1.13
C GLU A 123 -5.51 11.46 0.03
N HIS A 124 -5.42 10.14 -0.22
CA HIS A 124 -5.50 9.12 0.85
C HIS A 124 -4.21 8.31 1.05
N GLY A 125 -3.18 8.52 0.24
CA GLY A 125 -1.82 8.02 0.49
C GLY A 125 -0.89 9.18 0.83
N ALA A 126 0.06 8.96 1.73
CA ALA A 126 1.02 9.99 2.09
C ALA A 126 1.85 10.41 0.87
N HIS A 127 1.98 11.71 0.67
CA HIS A 127 2.87 12.20 -0.38
C HIS A 127 4.32 11.89 -0.02
N VAL A 128 5.07 11.34 -0.98
CA VAL A 128 6.48 10.99 -0.81
C VAL A 128 7.34 11.80 -1.77
N ILE A 129 8.48 12.25 -1.27
CA ILE A 129 9.56 12.88 -2.03
C ILE A 129 10.87 12.13 -1.81
N LEU A 130 11.75 12.19 -2.80
CA LEU A 130 13.16 11.90 -2.61
C LEU A 130 13.89 13.17 -2.17
N ALA A 131 14.80 13.01 -1.23
CA ALA A 131 15.67 14.08 -0.79
C ALA A 131 17.10 13.57 -0.58
N LYS A 132 18.05 14.48 -0.66
CA LYS A 132 19.47 14.30 -0.38
C LYS A 132 19.88 15.18 0.80
N ARG A 133 20.95 14.79 1.49
CA ARG A 133 21.46 15.54 2.64
C ARG A 133 21.78 16.99 2.29
N HIS A 134 22.44 17.20 1.14
CA HIS A 134 22.75 18.51 0.55
C HIS A 134 22.64 18.49 -0.97
N ASN A 135 22.30 19.62 -1.58
CA ASN A 135 22.13 19.72 -3.02
C ASN A 135 23.41 19.44 -3.85
N THR A 136 24.59 19.63 -3.27
CA THR A 136 25.90 19.41 -3.91
C THR A 136 26.29 17.93 -4.03
N ILE A 137 25.57 17.03 -3.35
CA ILE A 137 25.88 15.61 -3.34
C ILE A 137 25.41 14.95 -4.64
N VAL A 138 26.33 14.25 -5.32
CA VAL A 138 26.03 13.36 -6.44
C VAL A 138 25.69 11.98 -5.89
N THR A 139 24.41 11.75 -5.62
CA THR A 139 23.90 10.59 -4.88
C THR A 139 24.27 9.25 -5.52
N GLN A 140 24.42 9.20 -6.84
CA GLN A 140 24.77 8.01 -7.61
C GLN A 140 26.12 7.39 -7.20
N ASN A 141 26.99 8.13 -6.50
CA ASN A 141 28.32 7.67 -6.10
C ASN A 141 28.35 7.02 -4.70
N PHE A 142 27.29 7.14 -3.91
CA PHE A 142 27.28 6.77 -2.49
C PHE A 142 26.45 5.53 -2.26
N VAL A 143 26.95 4.37 -2.67
CA VAL A 143 26.25 3.08 -2.55
C VAL A 143 26.97 2.16 -1.56
N THR A 144 26.23 1.62 -0.59
CA THR A 144 26.71 0.60 0.35
C THR A 144 25.55 -0.35 0.61
N ASN A 145 25.75 -1.67 0.60
CA ASN A 145 24.64 -2.59 0.91
C ASN A 145 23.88 -3.10 -0.32
N ASP A 146 23.74 -2.27 -1.37
CA ASP A 146 22.51 -2.15 -2.20
C ASP A 146 21.60 -0.97 -1.81
N LEU A 147 22.16 0.00 -1.10
CA LEU A 147 21.49 1.21 -0.67
C LEU A 147 22.31 2.44 -1.02
N HIS A 148 21.68 3.43 -1.64
CA HIS A 148 22.25 4.75 -1.82
C HIS A 148 22.14 5.54 -0.51
N THR A 149 23.25 5.68 0.22
CA THR A 149 23.24 6.19 1.60
C THR A 149 22.88 7.66 1.71
N GLU A 150 23.04 8.43 0.63
CA GLU A 150 22.71 9.85 0.57
C GLU A 150 21.32 10.14 -0.03
N ILE A 151 20.48 9.12 -0.19
CA ILE A 151 19.08 9.27 -0.61
C ILE A 151 18.16 8.91 0.56
N PHE A 152 17.21 9.81 0.82
CA PHE A 152 16.21 9.72 1.87
C PHE A 152 14.81 9.87 1.29
N ILE A 153 13.85 9.24 1.97
CA ILE A 153 12.42 9.33 1.71
C ILE A 153 11.83 10.37 2.67
N GLY A 154 11.27 11.44 2.12
CA GLY A 154 10.47 12.40 2.86
C GLY A 154 8.99 12.07 2.71
N SER A 155 8.36 11.56 3.76
CA SER A 155 6.91 11.31 3.79
C SER A 155 6.20 12.51 4.44
N VAL A 156 5.34 13.19 3.69
CA VAL A 156 4.57 14.34 4.16
C VAL A 156 3.46 13.87 5.07
N PHE A 157 3.38 14.44 6.27
CA PHE A 157 2.32 14.12 7.22
C PHE A 157 1.01 14.72 6.76
N PHE A 158 -0.07 13.98 6.98
CA PHE A 158 -1.41 14.55 6.86
C PHE A 158 -1.70 15.49 8.03
N ASP A 159 -2.45 16.54 7.74
CA ASP A 159 -2.97 17.44 8.76
C ASP A 159 -3.89 16.66 9.71
N GLU A 160 -3.63 16.77 11.01
CA GLU A 160 -4.41 16.12 12.08
C GLU A 160 -4.48 14.58 12.01
N PHE A 161 -3.43 13.93 11.48
CA PHE A 161 -3.34 12.47 11.42
C PHE A 161 -3.42 11.80 12.80
N ARG A 162 -4.39 10.89 12.96
CA ARG A 162 -4.59 10.06 14.15
C ARG A 162 -4.58 8.59 13.77
N GLU A 163 -3.50 7.90 14.14
CA GLU A 163 -3.34 6.45 13.97
C GLU A 163 -4.47 5.65 14.64
N ILE A 164 -4.83 4.49 14.07
CA ILE A 164 -5.94 3.66 14.58
C ILE A 164 -5.77 3.30 16.06
N PHE A 165 -4.57 2.98 16.54
CA PHE A 165 -4.40 2.62 17.96
C PHE A 165 -4.79 3.76 18.91
N LYS A 166 -4.58 5.02 18.52
CA LYS A 166 -5.02 6.19 19.27
C LYS A 166 -6.53 6.37 19.19
N ILE A 167 -7.15 6.01 18.06
CA ILE A 167 -8.62 5.99 17.90
C ILE A 167 -9.24 4.91 18.81
N LEU A 168 -8.56 3.78 19.00
CA LEU A 168 -8.93 2.70 19.92
C LEU A 168 -8.71 3.04 21.42
N ASN A 169 -8.31 4.27 21.74
CA ASN A 169 -7.91 4.69 23.09
C ASN A 169 -6.85 3.76 23.69
N LEU A 170 -5.79 3.49 22.93
CA LEU A 170 -4.60 2.78 23.38
C LEU A 170 -3.45 3.79 23.50
N ASN A 171 -2.70 3.70 24.61
CA ASN A 171 -1.59 4.61 24.88
C ASN A 171 -0.39 4.33 23.96
N ASP A 172 -0.13 3.06 23.69
CA ASP A 172 0.96 2.58 22.85
C ASP A 172 0.45 1.70 21.72
N ARG A 173 1.30 1.45 20.72
CA ARG A 173 1.04 0.47 19.65
C ARG A 173 1.11 -0.93 20.27
N PRO A 174 -0.02 -1.65 20.44
CA PRO A 174 0.02 -2.99 21.00
C PRO A 174 0.68 -3.97 20.02
N LYS A 175 1.36 -4.99 20.55
CA LYS A 175 1.82 -6.13 19.74
C LYS A 175 0.65 -6.99 19.24
N ILE A 176 -0.40 -7.09 20.05
CA ILE A 176 -1.64 -7.83 19.74
C ILE A 176 -2.81 -6.91 20.08
N ILE A 177 -3.66 -6.65 19.11
CA ILE A 177 -4.81 -5.76 19.28
C ILE A 177 -5.92 -6.53 20.00
N PRO A 178 -6.54 -5.98 21.05
CA PRO A 178 -7.72 -6.59 21.66
C PRO A 178 -8.83 -6.75 20.62
N LYS A 179 -9.32 -7.99 20.45
CA LYS A 179 -10.30 -8.35 19.40
C LYS A 179 -11.61 -7.57 19.52
N ASP A 180 -12.07 -7.35 20.75
CA ASP A 180 -13.26 -6.56 21.09
C ASP A 180 -13.12 -5.10 20.66
N LYS A 181 -11.95 -4.49 20.91
CA LYS A 181 -11.66 -3.12 20.48
C LYS A 181 -11.64 -3.00 18.96
N MET A 182 -10.97 -3.93 18.28
CA MET A 182 -10.93 -3.93 16.81
C MET A 182 -12.32 -4.19 16.22
N ALA A 183 -13.13 -5.07 16.81
CA ALA A 183 -14.49 -5.32 16.37
C ALA A 183 -15.37 -4.07 16.48
N SER A 184 -15.31 -3.40 17.64
CA SER A 184 -16.02 -2.12 17.86
C SER A 184 -15.59 -1.05 16.85
N PHE A 185 -14.29 -0.97 16.55
CA PHE A 185 -13.75 -0.06 15.54
C PHE A 185 -14.25 -0.37 14.13
N VAL A 186 -14.12 -1.61 13.66
CA VAL A 186 -14.60 -2.01 12.33
C VAL A 186 -16.09 -1.74 12.18
N LYS A 187 -16.88 -2.04 13.21
CA LYS A 187 -18.32 -1.75 13.22
C LYS A 187 -18.62 -0.25 13.16
N THR A 188 -17.89 0.55 13.93
CA THR A 188 -18.05 2.03 13.95
C THR A 188 -17.72 2.64 12.60
N PHE A 189 -16.67 2.14 11.94
CA PHE A 189 -16.15 2.68 10.68
C PHE A 189 -16.53 1.86 9.44
N TYR A 190 -17.53 0.98 9.57
CA TYR A 190 -17.93 0.04 8.53
C TYR A 190 -18.32 0.73 7.21
N SER A 191 -18.96 1.90 7.31
CA SER A 191 -19.44 2.68 6.16
C SER A 191 -18.45 3.78 5.73
N SER A 192 -17.25 3.83 6.31
CA SER A 192 -16.21 4.80 5.94
C SER A 192 -15.41 4.33 4.71
N ASN A 193 -14.45 5.16 4.29
CA ASN A 193 -13.49 4.83 3.24
C ASN A 193 -12.37 3.86 3.69
N LEU A 194 -12.38 3.35 4.94
CA LEU A 194 -11.37 2.39 5.44
C LEU A 194 -11.19 1.20 4.48
N GLY A 195 -12.29 0.64 3.97
CA GLY A 195 -12.24 -0.46 3.02
C GLY A 195 -11.55 -0.08 1.70
N GLU A 196 -11.68 1.17 1.24
CA GLU A 196 -11.00 1.62 0.02
C GLU A 196 -9.48 1.70 0.19
N VAL A 197 -9.03 2.19 1.35
CA VAL A 197 -7.60 2.26 1.71
C VAL A 197 -6.98 0.86 1.80
N LEU A 198 -7.69 -0.07 2.46
CA LEU A 198 -7.26 -1.47 2.56
C LEU A 198 -7.22 -2.14 1.18
N ALA A 199 -8.23 -1.91 0.33
CA ALA A 199 -8.26 -2.46 -1.02
C ALA A 199 -7.12 -1.93 -1.90
N ALA A 200 -6.82 -0.63 -1.83
CA ALA A 200 -5.68 -0.04 -2.54
C ALA A 200 -4.34 -0.61 -2.04
N SER A 201 -4.16 -0.76 -0.73
CA SER A 201 -2.98 -1.40 -0.14
C SER A 201 -2.78 -2.81 -0.68
N LEU A 202 -3.85 -3.62 -0.66
CA LEU A 202 -3.81 -4.99 -1.15
C LEU A 202 -3.48 -5.04 -2.64
N TRP A 203 -4.06 -4.16 -3.45
CA TRP A 203 -3.77 -4.08 -4.88
C TRP A 203 -2.30 -3.79 -5.17
N LEU A 204 -1.69 -2.87 -4.41
CA LEU A 204 -0.26 -2.56 -4.50
C LEU A 204 0.64 -3.66 -3.90
N GLY A 205 0.05 -4.73 -3.33
CA GLY A 205 0.80 -5.80 -2.67
C GLY A 205 1.43 -5.36 -1.34
N ASP A 206 0.90 -4.30 -0.73
CA ASP A 206 1.31 -3.83 0.59
C ASP A 206 0.53 -4.61 1.66
N TYR A 207 1.18 -5.64 2.19
CA TYR A 207 0.60 -6.49 3.24
C TYR A 207 0.95 -6.03 4.65
N ASP A 208 1.81 -5.03 4.82
CA ASP A 208 2.21 -4.52 6.14
C ASP A 208 1.21 -3.48 6.67
N ILE A 209 -0.06 -3.88 6.70
CA ILE A 209 -1.19 -2.98 6.90
C ILE A 209 -1.62 -2.90 8.38
N HIS A 210 -0.75 -2.42 9.25
CA HIS A 210 -1.06 -2.32 10.69
C HIS A 210 -1.68 -0.97 11.10
N ILE A 211 -2.25 -0.92 12.31
CA ILE A 211 -2.90 0.24 12.94
C ILE A 211 -2.01 1.49 13.15
N GLY A 212 -0.73 1.39 12.82
CA GLY A 212 0.22 2.51 12.83
C GLY A 212 0.44 3.11 11.43
N ASN A 213 0.10 2.37 10.38
CA ASN A 213 0.21 2.81 8.98
C ASN A 213 -1.12 3.37 8.46
N ILE A 214 -2.22 3.14 9.17
CA ILE A 214 -3.53 3.71 8.86
C ILE A 214 -3.98 4.61 10.02
N GLY A 215 -4.64 5.71 9.67
CA GLY A 215 -5.27 6.61 10.61
C GLY A 215 -6.31 7.49 9.93
N ILE A 216 -7.00 8.31 10.71
CA ILE A 216 -7.93 9.33 10.20
C ILE A 216 -7.16 10.65 10.10
N ALA A 217 -7.35 11.38 9.01
CA ALA A 217 -6.78 12.71 8.85
C ALA A 217 -7.73 13.65 8.11
N LYS A 218 -7.41 14.95 8.16
CA LYS A 218 -8.09 15.97 7.38
C LYS A 218 -7.65 15.90 5.93
N VAL A 219 -8.58 15.61 5.03
CA VAL A 219 -8.35 15.53 3.58
C VAL A 219 -9.23 16.52 2.83
N ALA A 220 -8.78 16.97 1.65
CA ALA A 220 -9.55 17.91 0.83
C ALA A 220 -10.89 17.28 0.39
N ASN A 221 -11.99 18.00 0.57
CA ASN A 221 -13.31 17.58 0.12
C ASN A 221 -13.68 18.32 -1.16
N LYS A 222 -13.29 17.75 -2.31
CA LYS A 222 -13.53 18.36 -3.64
C LYS A 222 -15.02 18.44 -4.00
N ALA A 223 -15.89 17.72 -3.31
CA ALA A 223 -17.34 17.72 -3.53
C ALA A 223 -18.11 18.68 -2.63
N ASP A 224 -17.55 19.05 -1.47
CA ASP A 224 -18.18 19.95 -0.50
C ASP A 224 -17.43 21.27 -0.42
N LEU A 225 -17.91 22.24 -1.20
CA LEU A 225 -17.39 23.60 -1.25
C LEU A 225 -17.60 24.38 0.06
N LYS A 226 -18.43 23.88 1.00
CA LYS A 226 -18.78 24.60 2.22
C LYS A 226 -17.71 24.49 3.30
N TYR A 227 -17.16 23.30 3.50
CA TYR A 227 -16.11 23.05 4.49
C TYR A 227 -14.73 22.86 3.86
N GLY A 228 -14.65 22.55 2.56
CA GLY A 228 -13.38 22.35 1.84
C GLY A 228 -12.57 21.11 2.27
N TYR A 229 -12.96 20.44 3.36
CA TYR A 229 -12.31 19.25 3.88
C TYR A 229 -13.30 18.23 4.48
N LYS A 230 -12.83 17.00 4.68
CA LYS A 230 -13.49 15.92 5.43
C LYS A 230 -12.44 15.14 6.22
N TYR A 231 -12.87 14.35 7.19
CA TYR A 231 -11.99 13.40 7.88
C TYR A 231 -12.21 12.01 7.33
N ASP A 232 -11.15 11.43 6.79
CA ASP A 232 -11.18 10.11 6.16
C ASP A 232 -9.97 9.30 6.59
N PHE A 233 -10.06 7.98 6.41
CA PHE A 233 -8.92 7.09 6.57
C PHE A 233 -7.90 7.35 5.47
N VAL A 234 -6.65 7.44 5.88
CA VAL A 234 -5.49 7.62 5.01
C VAL A 234 -4.41 6.61 5.39
N LYS A 235 -3.52 6.32 4.44
CA LYS A 235 -2.37 5.45 4.65
C LYS A 235 -1.06 6.23 4.59
N ILE A 236 -0.18 5.93 5.53
CA ILE A 236 1.23 6.31 5.52
C ILE A 236 2.10 5.07 5.36
N ASP A 237 3.41 5.28 5.20
CA ASP A 237 4.44 4.23 5.14
C ASP A 237 4.19 3.19 4.04
N HIS A 238 4.67 3.47 2.83
CA HIS A 238 4.40 2.64 1.66
C HIS A 238 5.56 1.70 1.27
N GLY A 239 6.63 1.65 2.07
CA GLY A 239 7.86 0.93 1.72
C GLY A 239 7.66 -0.58 1.50
N TRP A 240 6.63 -1.18 2.09
CA TRP A 240 6.29 -2.59 1.89
C TRP A 240 5.47 -2.90 0.64
N SER A 241 5.11 -1.88 -0.14
CA SER A 241 4.44 -2.08 -1.43
C SER A 241 5.29 -2.90 -2.38
N PHE A 242 4.61 -3.68 -3.21
CA PHE A 242 5.19 -4.53 -4.27
C PHE A 242 6.09 -5.67 -3.81
N ALA A 243 6.34 -5.87 -2.50
CA ALA A 243 7.22 -6.93 -2.02
C ALA A 243 6.75 -8.32 -2.51
N TYR A 244 7.56 -8.98 -3.36
CA TYR A 244 7.23 -10.26 -4.01
C TYR A 244 5.85 -10.26 -4.70
N LEU A 245 5.57 -9.25 -5.53
CA LEU A 245 4.26 -9.00 -6.12
C LEU A 245 3.72 -10.18 -6.97
N GLN A 246 2.55 -10.67 -6.60
CA GLN A 246 1.85 -11.76 -7.30
C GLN A 246 0.81 -11.24 -8.30
N ASN A 247 0.30 -12.10 -9.18
CA ASN A 247 -0.77 -11.72 -10.13
C ASN A 247 -2.16 -11.66 -9.49
N GLN A 248 -2.33 -12.19 -8.29
CA GLN A 248 -3.62 -12.23 -7.60
C GLN A 248 -3.57 -11.51 -6.26
N MET A 249 -4.72 -10.96 -5.85
CA MET A 249 -4.89 -10.39 -4.51
C MET A 249 -5.42 -11.47 -3.56
N ASN A 250 -4.69 -11.74 -2.49
CA ASN A 250 -5.13 -12.63 -1.41
C ASN A 250 -4.81 -11.98 -0.09
N TYR A 251 -5.80 -11.48 0.65
CA TYR A 251 -5.55 -10.81 1.94
C TYR A 251 -5.28 -11.80 3.09
N LYS A 252 -5.60 -13.09 2.90
CA LYS A 252 -5.43 -14.15 3.91
C LYS A 252 -4.00 -14.68 3.97
N SER A 253 -3.17 -14.43 2.95
CA SER A 253 -1.79 -14.92 2.88
C SER A 253 -0.84 -13.85 2.33
N THR A 254 0.40 -13.85 2.82
CA THR A 254 1.47 -13.00 2.27
C THR A 254 2.34 -13.79 1.31
N PRO A 255 2.84 -13.17 0.23
CA PRO A 255 3.69 -13.88 -0.74
C PRO A 255 5.05 -14.31 -0.16
N TRP A 256 5.55 -13.63 0.88
CA TRP A 256 6.75 -14.05 1.62
C TRP A 256 6.46 -15.01 2.78
N GLY A 257 5.22 -15.46 2.93
CA GLY A 257 4.81 -16.39 3.98
C GLY A 257 5.51 -17.76 3.91
N VAL A 258 5.94 -18.18 2.72
CA VAL A 258 6.70 -19.44 2.52
C VAL A 258 8.13 -19.34 3.06
N ILE A 259 8.70 -18.13 3.13
CA ILE A 259 10.05 -17.92 3.67
C ILE A 259 10.01 -17.85 5.22
N LYS A 260 8.93 -18.28 5.89
CA LYS A 260 8.67 -18.12 7.34
C LYS A 260 9.72 -18.75 8.26
N ALA A 261 10.56 -19.65 7.77
CA ALA A 261 11.48 -20.43 8.61
C ALA A 261 12.79 -19.71 9.00
N LEU A 262 13.16 -18.57 8.40
CA LEU A 262 14.55 -18.07 8.47
C LEU A 262 14.77 -16.62 8.92
N ALA A 263 13.75 -15.81 9.20
CA ALA A 263 13.96 -14.40 9.58
C ALA A 263 13.02 -13.91 10.67
N LEU A 264 13.59 -13.53 11.82
CA LEU A 264 12.94 -13.02 13.04
C LEU A 264 12.33 -11.60 12.91
N SER A 265 12.32 -10.99 11.72
CA SER A 265 12.04 -9.55 11.55
C SER A 265 11.21 -9.20 10.31
N ARG A 266 10.24 -10.03 9.93
CA ARG A 266 9.30 -9.67 8.86
C ARG A 266 8.04 -8.99 9.41
N PRO A 267 7.48 -8.01 8.70
CA PRO A 267 6.20 -7.47 9.07
C PRO A 267 5.10 -8.52 8.90
N THR A 268 4.13 -8.41 9.77
CA THR A 268 2.97 -9.28 9.87
C THR A 268 1.85 -8.75 8.98
N SER A 269 1.15 -9.65 8.27
CA SER A 269 -0.10 -9.25 7.61
C SER A 269 -1.20 -9.07 8.64
N HIS A 270 -1.75 -7.87 8.67
CA HIS A 270 -2.82 -7.47 9.58
C HIS A 270 -4.17 -7.31 8.89
N PHE A 271 -4.32 -7.73 7.63
CA PHE A 271 -5.61 -7.68 6.94
C PHE A 271 -6.70 -8.46 7.69
N ASN A 272 -6.34 -9.61 8.27
CA ASN A 272 -7.26 -10.42 9.06
C ASN A 272 -7.77 -9.70 10.32
N ASP A 273 -7.04 -8.71 10.85
CA ASP A 273 -7.50 -7.92 11.98
C ASP A 273 -8.74 -7.09 11.61
N TYR A 274 -8.91 -6.76 10.32
CA TYR A 274 -10.05 -6.00 9.82
C TYR A 274 -11.21 -6.87 9.31
N ASP A 275 -11.03 -8.19 9.15
CA ASP A 275 -12.06 -9.10 8.63
C ASP A 275 -13.08 -9.50 9.70
N ILE A 276 -13.70 -8.50 10.32
CA ILE A 276 -14.71 -8.63 11.38
C ILE A 276 -16.09 -8.36 10.77
N GLU A 277 -17.10 -9.16 11.14
CA GLU A 277 -18.48 -9.04 10.63
C GLU A 277 -18.53 -8.96 9.08
N ASP A 278 -17.74 -9.83 8.43
CA ASP A 278 -17.62 -9.91 6.97
C ASP A 278 -17.16 -8.59 6.31
N PHE A 279 -16.50 -7.67 7.03
CA PHE A 279 -16.12 -6.37 6.47
C PHE A 279 -15.33 -6.47 5.14
N LEU A 280 -14.38 -7.41 5.03
CA LEU A 280 -13.63 -7.64 3.78
C LEU A 280 -14.37 -8.56 2.79
N ARG A 281 -15.42 -9.27 3.24
CA ARG A 281 -16.20 -10.23 2.45
C ARG A 281 -17.52 -9.65 1.93
N ASN A 282 -18.02 -8.57 2.51
CA ASN A 282 -19.29 -7.95 2.13
C ASN A 282 -19.16 -7.33 0.73
N LYS A 283 -19.86 -7.94 -0.24
CA LYS A 283 -19.91 -7.50 -1.65
C LYS A 283 -20.38 -6.06 -1.82
N ASN A 284 -21.18 -5.55 -0.88
CA ASN A 284 -21.71 -4.19 -0.88
C ASN A 284 -20.83 -3.20 -0.09
N GLY A 285 -19.82 -3.69 0.64
CA GLY A 285 -18.89 -2.89 1.43
C GLY A 285 -17.88 -2.12 0.58
N SER A 286 -17.30 -1.06 1.15
CA SER A 286 -16.35 -0.17 0.44
C SER A 286 -15.10 -0.91 -0.05
N PHE A 287 -14.64 -1.92 0.69
CA PHE A 287 -13.51 -2.79 0.28
C PHE A 287 -13.79 -3.53 -1.03
N ARG A 288 -14.87 -4.32 -1.09
CA ARG A 288 -15.21 -5.10 -2.30
C ARG A 288 -15.55 -4.20 -3.48
N LYS A 289 -16.32 -3.13 -3.25
CA LYS A 289 -16.60 -2.12 -4.29
C LYS A 289 -15.32 -1.52 -4.84
N LYS A 290 -14.34 -1.18 -3.99
CA LYS A 290 -13.06 -0.67 -4.47
C LYS A 290 -12.32 -1.70 -5.31
N ILE A 291 -12.24 -2.95 -4.85
CA ILE A 291 -11.62 -4.05 -5.61
C ILE A 291 -12.27 -4.21 -6.99
N ASP A 292 -13.60 -4.18 -7.07
CA ASP A 292 -14.30 -4.25 -8.36
C ASP A 292 -14.04 -3.00 -9.21
N ASN A 293 -13.97 -1.81 -8.61
CA ASN A 293 -13.62 -0.58 -9.33
C ASN A 293 -12.21 -0.62 -9.93
N LEU A 294 -11.25 -1.33 -9.31
CA LEU A 294 -9.90 -1.48 -9.85
C LEU A 294 -9.89 -2.20 -11.21
N LYS A 295 -10.85 -3.08 -11.49
CA LYS A 295 -10.96 -3.78 -12.80
C LYS A 295 -11.08 -2.82 -13.98
N TYR A 296 -11.57 -1.60 -13.75
CA TYR A 296 -11.73 -0.58 -14.78
C TYR A 296 -10.50 0.32 -14.93
N ILE A 297 -9.41 0.07 -14.20
CA ILE A 297 -8.16 0.82 -14.37
C ILE A 297 -7.59 0.58 -15.76
N ASN A 298 -7.29 1.68 -16.45
CA ASN A 298 -6.58 1.63 -17.72
C ASN A 298 -5.09 1.31 -17.50
N LYS A 299 -4.61 0.25 -18.15
CA LYS A 299 -3.21 -0.20 -18.16
C LYS A 299 -2.23 0.91 -18.54
N ASP A 300 -2.57 1.76 -19.51
CA ASP A 300 -1.75 2.89 -19.93
C ASP A 300 -1.62 3.94 -18.83
N THR A 301 -2.62 4.07 -17.97
CA THR A 301 -2.54 4.98 -16.81
C THR A 301 -1.53 4.45 -15.79
N ILE A 302 -1.52 3.14 -15.52
CA ILE A 302 -0.50 2.51 -14.66
C ILE A 302 0.89 2.75 -15.26
N ARG A 303 1.07 2.43 -16.55
CA ARG A 303 2.34 2.60 -17.25
C ARG A 303 2.85 4.04 -17.17
N ARG A 304 1.98 5.03 -17.45
CA ARG A 304 2.35 6.45 -17.38
C ARG A 304 2.84 6.85 -15.98
N VAL A 305 2.11 6.49 -14.93
CA VAL A 305 2.51 6.81 -13.55
C VAL A 305 3.87 6.19 -13.21
N LEU A 306 4.10 4.95 -13.64
CA LEU A 306 5.39 4.28 -13.47
C LEU A 306 6.50 5.00 -14.26
N THR A 307 6.30 5.32 -15.53
CA THR A 307 7.29 6.05 -16.35
C THR A 307 7.65 7.40 -15.72
N GLU A 308 6.67 8.18 -15.28
CA GLU A 308 6.90 9.46 -14.61
C GLU A 308 7.69 9.28 -13.30
N SER A 309 7.37 8.24 -12.53
CA SER A 309 8.09 7.91 -11.29
C SER A 309 9.54 7.53 -11.59
N PHE A 310 9.80 6.68 -12.59
CA PHE A 310 11.17 6.30 -12.97
C PHE A 310 11.98 7.46 -13.54
N ASN A 311 11.34 8.42 -14.23
CA ASN A 311 12.01 9.65 -14.64
C ASN A 311 12.44 10.51 -13.45
N GLU A 312 11.67 10.50 -12.35
CA GLU A 312 12.08 11.11 -11.09
C GLU A 312 13.23 10.34 -10.44
N LEU A 313 13.13 9.00 -10.34
CA LEU A 313 14.16 8.13 -9.77
C LEU A 313 15.52 8.24 -10.46
N ASN A 314 15.55 8.34 -11.80
CA ASN A 314 16.76 8.45 -12.60
C ASN A 314 17.61 9.69 -12.27
N LYS A 315 17.04 10.70 -11.60
CA LYS A 315 17.78 11.89 -11.14
C LYS A 315 18.67 11.59 -9.93
N TYR A 316 18.33 10.57 -9.16
CA TYR A 316 18.97 10.24 -7.88
C TYR A 316 19.75 8.93 -7.94
N TYR A 317 19.20 7.91 -8.59
CA TYR A 317 19.71 6.55 -8.56
C TYR A 317 20.55 6.20 -9.80
N ASN A 318 21.52 5.30 -9.60
CA ASN A 318 22.18 4.59 -10.68
C ASN A 318 21.52 3.21 -10.92
N PRO A 319 21.90 2.45 -11.98
CA PRO A 319 21.26 1.17 -12.30
C PRO A 319 21.35 0.08 -11.22
N ILE A 320 22.26 0.18 -10.24
CA ILE A 320 22.36 -0.80 -9.14
C ILE A 320 21.09 -0.79 -8.30
N ALA A 321 20.50 0.38 -8.07
CA ALA A 321 19.25 0.52 -7.31
C ALA A 321 18.10 -0.28 -7.94
N TYR A 322 18.06 -0.35 -9.27
CA TYR A 322 17.05 -1.09 -10.01
C TYR A 322 17.21 -2.61 -9.89
N LYS A 323 18.43 -3.10 -9.63
CA LYS A 323 18.62 -4.51 -9.25
C LYS A 323 18.04 -4.80 -7.86
N SER A 324 18.28 -3.92 -6.88
CA SER A 324 17.68 -4.03 -5.53
C SER A 324 16.15 -4.00 -5.62
N PHE A 325 15.58 -3.07 -6.40
CA PHE A 325 14.13 -2.99 -6.60
C PHE A 325 13.55 -4.19 -7.38
N ALA A 326 14.25 -4.70 -8.40
CA ALA A 326 13.85 -5.93 -9.08
C ALA A 326 13.75 -7.12 -8.12
N GLN A 327 14.74 -7.30 -7.24
CA GLN A 327 14.69 -8.32 -6.20
C GLN A 327 13.53 -8.09 -5.23
N TRP A 328 13.32 -6.84 -4.80
CA TRP A 328 12.22 -6.44 -3.93
C TRP A 328 10.86 -6.87 -4.47
N ILE A 329 10.61 -6.62 -5.74
CA ILE A 329 9.32 -6.93 -6.36
C ILE A 329 9.14 -8.38 -6.79
N GLY A 330 10.16 -9.22 -6.60
CA GLY A 330 10.17 -10.60 -7.10
C GLY A 330 10.29 -10.68 -8.62
N TYR A 331 10.94 -9.71 -9.26
CA TYR A 331 11.33 -9.80 -10.66
C TYR A 331 12.51 -10.77 -10.78
N SER A 332 12.20 -12.01 -11.14
CA SER A 332 13.19 -13.04 -11.40
C SER A 332 13.53 -13.08 -12.89
N GLU A 333 14.75 -12.77 -13.29
CA GLU A 333 15.26 -13.20 -14.60
C GLU A 333 16.79 -13.06 -14.71
N ASN A 334 17.40 -14.00 -15.43
CA ASN A 334 18.82 -14.12 -15.75
C ASN A 334 19.32 -13.05 -16.77
N GLN A 335 18.66 -11.88 -16.81
CA GLN A 335 18.87 -10.84 -17.81
C GLN A 335 19.27 -9.51 -17.18
N GLU A 336 19.80 -8.62 -18.01
CA GLU A 336 20.07 -7.23 -17.61
C GLU A 336 18.77 -6.53 -17.16
N VAL A 337 18.83 -5.93 -15.97
CA VAL A 337 17.74 -5.18 -15.32
C VAL A 337 17.88 -3.71 -15.68
N ASN A 338 16.80 -3.11 -16.21
CA ASN A 338 16.70 -1.67 -16.45
C ASN A 338 15.29 -1.15 -16.12
N SER A 339 15.12 0.17 -16.10
CA SER A 339 13.87 0.82 -15.75
C SER A 339 12.70 0.38 -16.65
N GLU A 340 12.90 0.30 -17.96
CA GLU A 340 11.86 -0.06 -18.92
C GLU A 340 11.32 -1.48 -18.68
N LYS A 341 12.20 -2.45 -18.42
CA LYS A 341 11.78 -3.82 -18.08
C LYS A 341 10.99 -3.87 -16.78
N ILE A 342 11.42 -3.13 -15.75
CA ILE A 342 10.69 -3.06 -14.47
C ILE A 342 9.33 -2.37 -14.65
N ILE A 343 9.25 -1.29 -15.43
CA ILE A 343 8.00 -0.60 -15.76
C ILE A 343 7.03 -1.56 -16.44
N ASN A 344 7.50 -2.31 -17.45
CA ASN A 344 6.69 -3.32 -18.15
C ASN A 344 6.18 -4.38 -17.17
N TYR A 345 7.08 -4.97 -16.37
CA TYR A 345 6.72 -5.98 -15.39
C TYR A 345 5.68 -5.47 -14.39
N LEU A 346 5.90 -4.33 -13.75
CA LEU A 346 4.96 -3.76 -12.77
C LEU A 346 3.63 -3.37 -13.40
N THR A 347 3.64 -2.84 -14.63
CA THR A 347 2.43 -2.53 -15.39
C THR A 347 1.59 -3.79 -15.56
N GLU A 348 2.18 -4.89 -16.06
CA GLU A 348 1.49 -6.16 -16.21
C GLU A 348 1.01 -6.72 -14.88
N LYS A 349 1.86 -6.73 -13.85
CA LYS A 349 1.51 -7.26 -12.52
C LYS A 349 0.33 -6.53 -11.92
N LEU A 350 0.37 -5.20 -11.85
CA LEU A 350 -0.69 -4.39 -11.24
C LEU A 350 -1.99 -4.46 -12.04
N TYR A 351 -1.90 -4.47 -13.38
CA TYR A 351 -3.06 -4.66 -14.24
C TYR A 351 -3.69 -6.03 -14.02
N ASN A 352 -2.90 -7.11 -14.07
CA ASN A 352 -3.39 -8.47 -13.85
C ASN A 352 -3.98 -8.65 -12.45
N ARG A 353 -3.39 -8.05 -11.41
CA ARG A 353 -3.98 -8.02 -10.06
C ARG A 353 -5.37 -7.39 -10.06
N ALA A 354 -5.52 -6.26 -10.72
CA ALA A 354 -6.81 -5.59 -10.83
C ALA A 354 -7.83 -6.45 -11.58
N GLN A 355 -7.45 -7.07 -12.71
CA GLN A 355 -8.34 -7.90 -13.52
C GLN A 355 -8.75 -9.20 -12.83
N ASN A 356 -7.80 -9.91 -12.21
CA ASN A 356 -8.04 -11.16 -11.52
C ASN A 356 -8.84 -10.98 -10.22
N GLY A 357 -8.73 -9.80 -9.60
CA GLY A 357 -9.44 -9.49 -8.37
C GLY A 357 -8.92 -10.27 -7.16
N LEU A 358 -9.82 -10.48 -6.19
CA LEU A 358 -9.57 -11.24 -4.98
C LEU A 358 -9.71 -12.74 -5.23
N ILE A 359 -8.77 -13.54 -4.70
CA ILE A 359 -8.98 -14.97 -4.51
C ILE A 359 -9.83 -15.13 -3.24
N ASP A 360 -11.02 -15.72 -3.38
CA ASP A 360 -11.92 -16.00 -2.25
C ASP A 360 -11.47 -17.22 -1.42
#